data_AF-A0A7W2IY17-F1
#
_entry.id   AF-A0A7W2IY17-F1
#
_cell.length_a   1.000
_cell.length_b   1.000
_cell.length_c   1.000
_cell.angle_alpha   90.00
_cell.angle_beta   90.00
_cell.angle_gamma   90.00
#
_symmetry.space_group_name_H-M   'P 1'
#
loop_
_entity.id
_entity.type
_entity.pdbx_description
1 polymer ?
#
loop_
_entity_poly.entity_id
_entity_poly.type
_entity_poly.pdbx_seq_one_letter_code
_entity_poly.pdbx_strand_id
1 'polypeptide(L)'
;MLNLVNLWRASGRPKKEFSAANSISIHKLNYWIDLSNKQKKSNSFIEISREIPPSKTLDIIYPNGVKISTNGDFSLIKKLIHLF
;
A
#
# COMPACT_ATOMS: atom_id res chain seq x y z
N MET A 1 4.97 21.69 16.53
CA MET A 1 4.74 21.92 15.09
C MET A 1 3.48 21.28 14.52
N LEU A 2 3.00 20.12 15.00
CA LEU A 2 1.71 19.55 14.54
C LEU A 2 0.51 20.46 14.84
N ASN A 3 0.54 21.20 15.95
CA ASN A 3 -0.48 22.21 16.25
C ASN A 3 -0.57 23.29 15.16
N LEU A 4 0.56 23.67 14.57
CA LEU A 4 0.64 24.66 13.50
C LEU A 4 -0.01 24.16 12.19
N VAL A 5 0.06 22.86 11.94
CA VAL A 5 -0.67 22.20 10.84
C VAL A 5 -2.18 22.20 11.11
N ASN A 6 -2.61 22.02 12.35
CA ASN A 6 -4.03 22.09 12.71
C ASN A 6 -4.57 23.52 12.59
N LEU A 7 -3.81 24.52 13.05
CA LEU A 7 -4.13 25.94 12.85
C LEU A 7 -4.21 26.29 11.36
N TRP A 8 -3.28 25.79 10.54
CA TRP A 8 -3.36 25.96 9.09
C TRP A 8 -4.63 25.34 8.50
N ARG A 9 -4.94 24.08 8.85
CA ARG A 9 -6.16 23.38 8.39
C ARG A 9 -7.43 24.12 8.81
N ALA A 10 -7.48 24.64 10.03
CA ALA A 10 -8.60 25.44 10.54
C ALA A 10 -8.70 26.81 9.85
N SER A 11 -7.57 27.40 9.46
CA SER A 11 -7.53 28.71 8.80
C SER A 11 -8.09 28.72 7.38
N GLY A 12 -8.10 27.57 6.69
CA GLY A 12 -8.51 27.45 5.28
C GLY A 12 -7.61 28.20 4.28
N ARG A 13 -6.53 28.83 4.74
CA ARG A 13 -5.65 29.66 3.91
C ARG A 13 -4.72 28.81 3.03
N PRO A 14 -4.32 29.30 1.85
CA PRO A 14 -3.33 28.60 1.05
C PRO A 14 -1.98 28.54 1.80
N LYS A 15 -1.23 27.47 1.55
CA LYS A 15 0.03 27.18 2.25
C LYS A 15 1.03 28.34 2.19
N LYS A 16 1.13 29.02 1.03
CA LYS A 16 2.03 30.16 0.82
C LYS A 16 1.72 31.32 1.76
N GLU A 17 0.45 31.72 1.83
CA GLU A 17 0.02 32.85 2.68
C GLU A 17 0.17 32.52 4.16
N PHE A 18 -0.23 31.32 4.59
CA PHE A 18 -0.08 30.91 5.98
C PHE A 18 1.39 30.82 6.41
N SER A 19 2.25 30.30 5.53
CA SER A 19 3.69 30.20 5.72
C SER A 19 4.34 31.57 5.88
N ALA A 20 3.95 32.54 5.04
CA ALA A 20 4.41 33.93 5.13
C ALA A 20 3.95 34.61 6.44
N ALA A 21 2.66 34.45 6.80
CA ALA A 21 2.09 35.07 8.00
C ALA A 21 2.66 34.51 9.31
N ASN A 22 3.11 33.25 9.33
CA ASN A 22 3.67 32.59 10.52
C ASN A 22 5.21 32.49 10.47
N SER A 23 5.87 33.21 9.55
CA SER A 23 7.33 33.24 9.39
C SER A 23 7.99 31.85 9.32
N ILE A 24 7.33 30.92 8.64
CA ILE A 24 7.83 29.55 8.44
C ILE A 24 8.10 29.36 6.95
N SER A 25 9.07 28.51 6.60
CA SER A 25 9.29 28.10 5.21
C SER A 25 8.20 27.14 4.73
N ILE A 26 7.77 27.29 3.49
CA ILE A 26 6.72 26.45 2.90
C ILE A 26 7.12 24.97 2.87
N HIS A 27 8.42 24.67 2.69
CA HIS A 27 8.95 23.32 2.72
C HIS A 27 8.82 22.70 4.10
N LYS A 28 9.06 23.51 5.15
CA LYS A 28 8.89 23.08 6.55
C LYS A 28 7.42 22.80 6.84
N LEU A 29 6.51 23.66 6.39
CA LEU A 29 5.07 23.42 6.53
C LEU A 29 4.63 22.13 5.81
N ASN A 30 5.10 21.90 4.58
CA ASN A 30 4.82 20.67 3.83
C ASN A 30 5.32 19.42 4.57
N TYR A 31 6.56 19.44 5.07
CA TYR A 31 7.12 18.34 5.85
C TYR A 31 6.22 17.97 7.04
N TRP A 32 5.76 18.96 7.80
CA TRP A 32 4.89 18.71 8.95
C TRP A 32 3.49 18.22 8.56
N ILE A 33 2.97 18.66 7.41
CA ILE A 33 1.71 18.14 6.86
C ILE A 33 1.87 16.64 6.54
N ASP A 34 2.92 16.26 5.83
CA ASP A 34 3.19 14.87 5.46
C ASP A 34 3.40 13.98 6.68
N LEU A 35 4.17 14.46 7.65
CA LEU A 35 4.36 13.76 8.92
C LEU A 35 3.04 13.57 9.67
N SER A 36 2.17 14.60 9.71
CA SER A 36 0.86 14.50 10.35
C SER A 36 -0.07 13.49 9.64
N ASN A 37 0.04 13.38 8.31
CA ASN A 37 -0.74 12.42 7.54
C ASN A 37 -0.23 11.00 7.76
N LYS A 38 1.09 10.80 7.85
CA LYS A 38 1.70 9.50 8.18
C LYS A 38 1.30 9.02 9.57
N GLN A 39 1.31 9.90 10.57
CA GLN A 39 0.86 9.55 11.94
C GLN A 39 -0.64 9.23 12.00
N LYS A 40 -1.48 9.93 11.22
CA LYS A 40 -2.90 9.56 11.10
C LYS A 40 -3.08 8.18 10.45
N LYS A 41 -2.27 7.86 9.43
CA LYS A 41 -2.30 6.56 8.75
C LYS A 41 -1.74 5.42 9.60
N SER A 42 -0.74 5.66 10.45
CA SER A 42 -0.15 4.61 11.30
C SER A 42 -1.09 4.10 12.40
N ASN A 43 -2.14 4.85 12.73
CA ASN A 43 -3.16 4.43 13.71
C ASN A 43 -4.33 3.64 13.09
N SER A 44 -4.35 3.42 11.77
CA SER A 44 -5.36 2.63 11.08
C SER A 44 -4.73 1.37 10.51
N PHE A 45 -5.47 0.25 10.53
CA PHE A 45 -5.07 -0.99 9.89
C PHE A 45 -4.68 -0.70 8.43
N ILE A 46 -3.43 -0.98 8.06
CA ILE A 46 -2.95 -0.78 6.69
C ILE A 46 -3.41 -1.99 5.90
N GLU A 47 -4.46 -1.81 5.10
CA GLU A 47 -4.87 -2.82 4.13
C GLU A 47 -3.71 -3.04 3.16
N ILE A 48 -3.06 -4.20 3.27
CA ILE A 48 -2.14 -4.66 2.25
C ILE A 48 -3.05 -5.10 1.11
N SER A 49 -3.11 -4.31 0.03
CA SER A 49 -3.70 -4.79 -1.21
C SER A 49 -2.93 -6.04 -1.59
N ARG A 50 -3.57 -7.20 -1.43
CA ARG A 50 -3.17 -8.39 -2.17
C ARG A 50 -3.42 -8.04 -3.63
N GLU A 51 -2.43 -7.43 -4.27
CA GLU A 51 -2.30 -7.56 -5.71
C GLU A 51 -2.19 -9.06 -5.95
N ILE A 52 -3.34 -9.66 -6.27
CA ILE A 52 -3.39 -11.02 -6.77
C ILE A 52 -2.54 -10.96 -8.03
N PRO A 53 -1.35 -11.58 -8.07
CA PRO A 53 -0.50 -11.48 -9.23
C PRO A 53 -1.31 -11.95 -10.45
N PRO A 54 -1.29 -11.21 -11.57
CA PRO A 54 -1.98 -11.59 -12.79
C PRO A 54 -1.21 -12.72 -13.48
N SER A 55 -1.20 -13.90 -12.87
CA SER A 55 -1.16 -15.21 -13.51
C SER A 55 -1.12 -16.25 -12.40
N LYS A 56 -2.19 -17.04 -12.30
CA LYS A 56 -2.23 -18.25 -11.46
C LYS A 56 -1.38 -19.34 -12.11
N THR A 57 -0.07 -19.11 -12.28
CA THR A 57 0.87 -20.16 -12.64
C THR A 57 0.99 -21.09 -11.44
N LEU A 58 0.38 -22.26 -11.53
CA LEU A 58 0.47 -23.32 -10.53
C LEU A 58 1.62 -24.25 -10.91
N ASP A 59 2.53 -24.46 -9.97
CA ASP A 59 3.63 -25.39 -10.10
C ASP A 59 3.34 -26.68 -9.32
N ILE A 60 3.34 -27.83 -10.00
CA ILE A 60 3.25 -29.16 -9.41
C ILE A 60 4.62 -29.82 -9.54
N ILE A 61 5.19 -30.22 -8.40
CA ILE A 61 6.52 -30.85 -8.35
C ILE A 61 6.35 -32.29 -7.85
N TYR A 62 6.76 -33.26 -8.67
CA TYR A 62 6.76 -34.67 -8.31
C TYR A 62 8.05 -35.08 -7.57
N PRO A 63 8.02 -36.13 -6.74
CA PRO A 63 9.22 -36.64 -6.05
C PRO A 63 10.36 -37.07 -6.97
N ASN A 64 10.06 -37.40 -8.23
CA ASN A 64 11.04 -37.75 -9.26
C ASN A 64 11.69 -36.50 -9.92
N GLY A 65 11.38 -35.29 -9.45
CA GLY A 65 11.94 -34.04 -9.97
C GLY A 65 11.19 -33.44 -11.17
N VAL A 66 10.09 -34.05 -11.63
CA VAL A 66 9.27 -33.46 -12.71
C VAL A 66 8.49 -32.27 -12.18
N LYS A 67 8.59 -31.13 -12.87
CA LYS A 67 7.85 -29.90 -12.57
C LYS A 67 6.87 -29.58 -13.70
N ILE A 68 5.59 -29.36 -13.35
CA ILE A 68 4.54 -28.95 -14.27
C ILE A 68 4.06 -27.56 -13.86
N SER A 69 4.18 -26.59 -14.77
CA SER A 69 3.71 -25.21 -14.56
C SER A 69 2.50 -24.94 -15.46
N THR A 70 1.35 -24.59 -14.90
CA THR A 70 0.11 -24.39 -15.68
C THR A 70 -0.76 -23.25 -15.14
N ASN A 71 -1.45 -22.55 -16.04
CA ASN A 71 -2.34 -21.44 -15.72
C ASN A 71 -3.79 -21.89 -15.43
N GLY A 72 -3.98 -22.91 -14.58
CA GLY A 72 -5.23 -23.68 -14.51
C GLY A 72 -5.83 -23.92 -13.13
N ASP A 73 -7.13 -24.24 -13.10
CA ASP A 73 -7.90 -24.62 -11.91
C ASP A 73 -7.46 -25.99 -11.37
N PHE A 74 -7.01 -26.01 -10.11
CA PHE A 74 -6.54 -27.20 -9.39
C PHE A 74 -7.57 -28.34 -9.40
N SER A 75 -8.86 -28.00 -9.40
CA SER A 75 -9.96 -28.98 -9.42
C SER A 75 -9.99 -29.81 -10.71
N LEU A 76 -9.60 -29.21 -11.83
CA LEU A 76 -9.50 -29.89 -13.13
C LEU A 76 -8.26 -30.78 -13.17
N ILE A 77 -7.12 -30.24 -12.73
CA ILE A 77 -5.84 -30.97 -12.75
C ILE A 77 -5.91 -32.20 -11.82
N LYS A 78 -6.50 -32.06 -10.63
CA LYS A 78 -6.69 -33.18 -9.70
C LYS A 78 -7.55 -34.31 -10.30
N LYS A 79 -8.52 -34.00 -11.16
CA LYS A 79 -9.33 -35.00 -11.86
C LYS A 79 -8.57 -35.68 -13.00
N LEU A 80 -7.59 -35.00 -13.59
CA LEU A 80 -6.77 -35.53 -14.69
C LEU A 80 -5.57 -36.34 -14.19
N ILE A 81 -5.09 -36.06 -12.98
CA ILE A 81 -4.04 -36.86 -12.33
C ILE A 81 -4.71 -38.06 -11.66
N HIS A 82 -4.82 -39.16 -12.40
CA HIS A 82 -5.16 -40.45 -11.84
C HIS A 82 -3.93 -41.01 -11.11
N LEU A 83 -3.85 -40.79 -9.80
CA LEU A 83 -2.91 -41.52 -8.95
C LEU A 83 -3.49 -42.93 -8.76
N PHE A 84 -2.75 -43.93 -9.25
CA PHE A 84 -2.98 -45.35 -8.99
C PHE A 84 -2.70 -45.68 -7.53
#